data_AF-A0A0U3HML8-F1
#
_entry.id   AF-A0A0U3HML8-F1
#
_cell.length_a   1.000
_cell.length_b   1.000
_cell.length_c   1.000
_cell.angle_alpha   90.00
_cell.angle_beta   90.00
_cell.angle_gamma   90.00
#
_symmetry.space_group_name_H-M   'P 1'
#
loop_
_entity.id
_entity.type
_entity.pdbx_description
1 polymer ?
#
loop_
_entity_poly.entity_id
_entity_poly.type
_entity_poly.pdbx_seq_one_letter_code
_entity_poly.pdbx_strand_id
1 'polypeptide(L)'
;MKKETRKAVIANQDDLYALCIFRGKILEKIIFEENEKKLKESFENSPVKDEVKIFVDSGEEKDTCITIVKAIKRKVNKLVST
;
A
#
# COMPACT_ATOMS: atom_id res chain seq x y z
N MET A 1 0.63 24.59 -10.59
CA MET A 1 0.26 23.16 -10.57
C MET A 1 -0.39 22.84 -9.23
N LYS A 2 -1.66 22.42 -9.19
CA LYS A 2 -2.30 21.98 -7.95
C LYS A 2 -1.53 20.74 -7.46
N LYS A 3 -0.84 20.84 -6.32
CA LYS A 3 -0.21 19.67 -5.68
C LYS A 3 -1.36 18.77 -5.23
N GLU A 4 -1.72 17.79 -6.05
CA GLU A 4 -2.70 16.78 -5.64
C GLU A 4 -2.23 16.13 -4.35
N THR A 5 -3.14 16.09 -3.38
CA THR A 5 -2.86 15.53 -2.06
C THR A 5 -2.57 14.05 -2.20
N ARG A 6 -1.42 13.61 -1.68
CA ARG A 6 -1.11 12.19 -1.59
C ARG A 6 -1.82 11.57 -0.39
N LYS A 7 -2.45 10.43 -0.64
CA LYS A 7 -3.16 9.61 0.34
C LYS A 7 -2.43 8.29 0.48
N ALA A 8 -2.18 7.86 1.71
CA ALA A 8 -1.67 6.52 1.98
C ALA A 8 -2.77 5.63 2.55
N VAL A 9 -2.78 4.39 2.13
CA VAL A 9 -3.72 3.36 2.56
C VAL A 9 -2.91 2.15 2.98
N ILE A 10 -3.20 1.63 4.16
CA ILE A 10 -2.67 0.34 4.61
C ILE A 10 -3.72 -0.74 4.33
N ALA A 11 -3.29 -1.82 3.69
CA ALA A 11 -4.07 -3.03 3.52
C ALA A 11 -3.23 -4.24 3.87
N ASN A 12 -3.85 -5.27 4.44
CA ASN A 12 -3.18 -6.51 4.77
C ASN A 12 -4.02 -7.71 4.33
N GLN A 13 -3.33 -8.81 4.03
CA GLN A 13 -3.93 -10.11 3.75
C GLN A 13 -2.99 -11.18 4.31
N ASP A 14 -3.44 -11.86 5.37
CA ASP A 14 -2.65 -12.87 6.07
C ASP A 14 -1.30 -12.30 6.54
N ASP A 15 -0.18 -12.84 6.04
CA ASP A 15 1.19 -12.42 6.31
C ASP A 15 1.75 -11.36 5.33
N LEU A 16 0.92 -10.79 4.46
CA LEU A 16 1.34 -9.74 3.52
C LEU A 16 0.69 -8.40 3.86
N TYR A 17 1.50 -7.42 4.19
CA TYR A 17 1.12 -6.04 4.44
C TYR A 17 1.52 -5.18 3.25
N ALA A 18 0.67 -4.22 2.89
CA ALA A 18 0.99 -3.23 1.88
C ALA A 18 0.58 -1.83 2.27
N LEU A 19 1.41 -0.88 1.86
CA LEU A 19 1.13 0.53 1.88
C LEU A 19 0.97 1.02 0.44
N CYS A 20 -0.25 1.39 0.06
CA CYS A 20 -0.55 1.98 -1.23
C CYS A 20 -0.59 3.50 -1.10
N ILE A 21 0.20 4.20 -1.90
CA ILE A 21 0.26 5.66 -1.93
C ILE A 21 -0.38 6.13 -3.23
N PHE A 22 -1.47 6.85 -3.10
CA PHE A 22 -2.25 7.41 -4.19
C PHE A 22 -1.99 8.91 -4.31
N ARG A 23 -1.96 9.39 -5.54
CA ARG A 23 -1.99 10.82 -5.88
C ARG A 23 -3.21 11.06 -6.75
N GLY A 24 -4.24 11.67 -6.16
CA GLY A 24 -5.57 11.69 -6.78
C GLY A 24 -6.11 10.26 -6.91
N LYS A 25 -6.46 9.84 -8.13
CA LYS A 25 -6.94 8.47 -8.44
C LYS A 25 -5.84 7.50 -8.87
N ILE A 26 -4.59 7.96 -8.97
CA ILE A 26 -3.48 7.16 -9.49
C ILE A 26 -2.72 6.53 -8.33
N LEU A 27 -2.49 5.21 -8.40
CA LEU A 27 -1.55 4.53 -7.51
C LEU A 27 -0.11 4.91 -7.92
N GLU A 28 0.54 5.76 -7.13
CA GLU A 28 1.87 6.28 -7.42
C GLU A 28 2.97 5.33 -6.93
N LYS A 29 2.78 4.75 -5.74
CA LYS A 29 3.74 3.81 -5.13
C LYS A 29 3.01 2.75 -4.32
N ILE A 30 3.62 1.56 -4.28
CA ILE A 30 3.20 0.48 -3.40
C ILE A 30 4.42 -0.10 -2.70
N ILE A 31 4.30 -0.34 -1.40
CA ILE A 31 5.33 -0.98 -0.58
C ILE A 31 4.70 -2.24 -0.01
N PHE A 32 5.42 -3.36 -0.09
CA PHE A 32 4.99 -4.64 0.48
C PHE A 32 5.97 -5.07 1.56
N GLU A 33 5.45 -5.54 2.68
CA GLU A 33 6.24 -6.09 3.78
C GLU A 33 5.52 -7.27 4.42
N GLU A 34 6.27 -8.10 5.12
CA GLU A 34 5.75 -9.29 5.83
C GLU A 34 4.98 -8.94 7.12
N ASN A 35 5.18 -7.74 7.67
CA ASN A 35 4.50 -7.29 8.88
C ASN A 35 4.34 -5.78 8.93
N GLU A 36 3.39 -5.32 9.76
CA GLU A 36 3.08 -3.89 9.91
C GLU A 36 4.26 -3.05 10.41
N LYS A 37 5.10 -3.60 11.29
CA LYS A 37 6.25 -2.88 11.86
C LYS A 37 7.27 -2.55 10.77
N LYS A 38 7.66 -3.54 9.97
CA LYS A 38 8.53 -3.37 8.81
C LYS A 38 7.90 -2.43 7.79
N LEU A 39 6.59 -2.51 7.57
CA LEU A 39 5.88 -1.59 6.67
C LEU A 39 6.02 -0.13 7.11
N LYS A 40 5.86 0.13 8.41
CA LYS A 40 6.05 1.46 8.99
C LYS A 40 7.50 1.91 8.85
N GLU A 41 8.48 1.07 9.19
CA GLU A 41 9.91 1.39 9.03
C GLU A 41 10.26 1.69 7.56
N SER A 42 9.79 0.87 6.62
CA SER A 42 9.97 1.08 5.17
C SER A 42 9.30 2.36 4.70
N PHE A 43 8.15 2.72 5.26
CA PHE A 43 7.50 3.99 4.99
C PHE A 43 8.27 5.19 5.56
N GLU A 44 8.74 5.10 6.79
CA GLU A 44 9.49 6.18 7.46
C GLU A 44 10.83 6.47 6.78
N ASN A 45 11.44 5.48 6.14
CA ASN A 45 12.66 5.63 5.37
C ASN A 45 12.42 6.02 3.90
N SER A 46 11.16 6.14 3.47
CA SER A 46 10.80 6.39 2.07
C SER A 46 10.65 7.89 1.79
N PRO A 47 11.11 8.39 0.63
CA PRO A 47 11.06 9.82 0.30
C PRO A 47 9.64 10.40 0.19
N VAL A 48 8.63 9.53 0.14
CA VAL A 48 7.21 9.90 0.09
C VAL A 48 6.60 10.12 1.49
N LYS A 49 7.34 9.88 2.59
CA LYS A 49 6.86 10.09 3.96
C LYS A 49 6.33 11.51 4.17
N ASP A 50 7.17 12.50 3.86
CA ASP A 50 6.84 13.93 4.01
C ASP A 50 5.80 14.42 2.99
N GLU A 51 5.51 13.60 1.99
CA GLU A 51 4.58 13.93 0.92
C GLU A 51 3.16 13.39 1.17
N VAL A 52 3.03 12.30 1.92
CA VAL A 52 1.76 11.74 2.36
C VAL A 52 1.16 12.64 3.43
N LYS A 53 0.03 13.26 3.12
CA LYS A 53 -0.65 14.18 4.05
C LYS A 53 -1.82 13.55 4.77
N ILE A 54 -2.34 12.44 4.23
CA ILE A 54 -3.58 11.83 4.69
C ILE A 54 -3.41 10.31 4.67
N PHE A 55 -3.77 9.67 5.78
CA PHE A 55 -4.01 8.24 5.83
C PHE A 55 -5.50 7.99 5.67
N VAL A 56 -5.85 7.08 4.77
CA VAL A 56 -7.23 6.75 4.44
C VAL A 56 -7.51 5.31 4.82
N ASP A 57 -8.51 5.13 5.68
CA ASP A 57 -8.90 3.83 6.23
C ASP A 57 -10.20 3.28 5.64
N SER A 58 -10.80 3.95 4.66
CA SER A 58 -12.02 3.50 3.96
C SER A 58 -12.17 4.18 2.60
N GLY A 59 -12.91 3.56 1.68
CA GLY A 59 -13.19 4.10 0.33
C GLY A 59 -12.52 3.34 -0.82
N GLU A 60 -12.69 3.85 -2.04
CA GLU A 60 -12.25 3.20 -3.29
C GLU A 60 -10.73 2.92 -3.31
N GLU A 61 -9.91 3.81 -2.75
CA GLU A 61 -8.47 3.62 -2.64
C GLU A 61 -8.11 2.41 -1.75
N LYS A 62 -8.92 2.16 -0.70
CA LYS A 62 -8.73 1.01 0.18
C LYS A 62 -9.14 -0.29 -0.47
N ASP A 63 -10.29 -0.33 -1.12
CA ASP A 63 -10.72 -1.49 -1.90
C ASP A 63 -9.73 -1.84 -3.01
N THR A 64 -9.18 -0.82 -3.67
CA THR A 64 -8.13 -1.00 -4.69
C THR A 64 -6.87 -1.62 -4.07
N CYS A 65 -6.39 -1.06 -2.96
CA CYS A 65 -5.19 -1.57 -2.29
C CYS A 65 -5.39 -3.03 -1.82
N ILE A 66 -6.53 -3.34 -1.18
CA ILE A 66 -6.89 -4.69 -0.75
C ILE A 66 -6.91 -5.66 -1.94
N THR A 67 -7.50 -5.25 -3.06
CA THR A 67 -7.57 -6.08 -4.28
C THR A 67 -6.18 -6.41 -4.80
N ILE A 68 -5.27 -5.43 -4.82
CA ILE A 68 -3.88 -5.64 -5.24
C ILE A 68 -3.18 -6.63 -4.29
N VAL A 69 -3.26 -6.41 -2.97
CA VAL A 69 -2.64 -7.30 -1.98
C VAL A 69 -3.14 -8.74 -2.15
N LYS A 70 -4.45 -8.93 -2.28
CA LYS A 70 -5.06 -10.25 -2.52
C LYS A 70 -4.56 -10.88 -3.82
N ALA A 71 -4.47 -10.11 -4.91
CA ALA A 71 -3.99 -10.61 -6.19
C ALA A 71 -2.51 -11.03 -6.13
N ILE A 72 -1.67 -10.24 -5.46
CA ILE A 72 -0.25 -10.58 -5.26
C ILE A 72 -0.13 -11.83 -4.38
N LYS A 73 -0.81 -11.88 -3.24
CA LYS A 73 -0.75 -13.04 -2.33
C LYS A 73 -1.19 -14.33 -3.03
N ARG A 74 -2.26 -14.28 -3.84
CA ARG A 74 -2.68 -15.42 -4.67
C ARG A 74 -1.61 -15.87 -5.65
N LYS A 75 -0.89 -14.94 -6.30
CA LYS A 75 0.22 -15.28 -7.21
C LYS A 75 1.40 -15.88 -6.46
N VAL A 76 1.80 -15.30 -5.33
CA VAL A 76 2.90 -15.80 -4.51
C VAL A 76 2.59 -17.21 -4.00
N ASN A 77 1.40 -17.45 -3.46
CA ASN A 77 1.01 -18.77 -2.98
C ASN A 77 1.06 -19.83 -4.09
N LYS A 78 0.66 -19.49 -5.33
CA LYS A 78 0.78 -20.41 -6.48
C LYS A 78 2.24 -20.77 -6.80
N LEU A 79 3.16 -19.82 -6.66
CA LEU A 79 4.59 -20.05 -6.91
C LEU A 79 5.24 -20.91 -5.83
N VAL A 80 4.82 -20.78 -4.57
CA VAL A 80 5.36 -21.57 -3.44
C VAL A 80 4.79 -23.00 -3.42
N SER A 81 3.62 -23.23 -4.00
CA SER A 81 3.01 -24.57 -4.11
C SER A 81 3.50 -25.40 -5.31
N THR A 82 4.52 -24.96 -6.04
CA THR A 82 5.15 -25.70 -7.16
C THR A 82 6.55 -26.15 -6.74
#